data_AF-A0A0A0F0P4-F1
#
_entry.id   AF-A0A0A0F0P4-F1
#
_cell.length_a   1.000
_cell.length_b   1.000
_cell.length_c   1.000
_cell.angle_alpha   90.00
_cell.angle_beta   90.00
_cell.angle_gamma   90.00
#
_symmetry.space_group_name_H-M   'P 1'
#
loop_
_entity.id
_entity.type
_entity.pdbx_description
1 polymer ?
#
loop_
_entity_poly.entity_id
_entity_poly.type
_entity_poly.pdbx_seq_one_letter_code
_entity_poly.pdbx_strand_id
1 'polypeptide(L)'
;MLAATPQGVLSSIKVDHHRELREASRLDQFTDAIQGQTELTRRRTCAGASMPNRVISTIHKAKGLERRDVVIMPCDASTFSSTDYKRCVAYVALSRATHSLTLVISPVRPPPFFVLH
;
A
#
# COMPACT_ATOMS: atom_id res chain seq x y z
N MET A 1 -21.90 35.93 28.44
CA MET A 1 -20.91 35.85 27.35
C MET A 1 -20.72 34.38 27.00
N LEU A 2 -21.56 33.86 26.10
CA LEU A 2 -21.54 32.44 25.71
C LEU A 2 -20.38 32.21 24.74
N ALA A 3 -19.45 31.35 25.12
CA ALA A 3 -18.36 30.91 24.26
C ALA A 3 -18.95 30.16 23.07
N ALA A 4 -18.75 30.71 21.87
CA ALA A 4 -19.13 30.09 20.62
C ALA A 4 -18.40 28.76 20.48
N THR A 5 -19.15 27.66 20.45
CA THR A 5 -18.64 26.33 20.09
C THR A 5 -18.04 26.41 18.69
N PRO A 6 -16.79 25.96 18.45
CA PRO A 6 -16.14 26.08 17.15
C PRO A 6 -16.66 25.00 16.20
N GLN A 7 -17.92 25.11 15.78
CA GLN A 7 -18.56 24.15 14.88
C GLN A 7 -18.14 24.34 13.40
N GLY A 8 -17.41 25.40 13.07
CA GLY A 8 -17.07 25.75 11.68
C GLY A 8 -15.65 25.38 11.20
N VAL A 9 -14.71 25.05 12.10
CA VAL A 9 -13.30 24.81 11.71
C VAL A 9 -13.06 23.35 11.30
N LEU A 10 -13.83 22.42 11.86
CA LEU A 10 -13.68 20.98 11.58
C LEU A 10 -14.48 20.52 10.36
N SER A 11 -15.46 21.29 9.89
CA SER A 11 -16.30 20.92 8.73
C SER A 11 -15.55 20.94 7.40
N SER A 12 -14.41 21.65 7.32
CA SER A 12 -13.52 21.65 6.15
C SER A 12 -12.46 20.55 6.18
N ILE A 13 -12.38 19.75 7.25
CA ILE A 13 -11.38 18.69 7.36
C ILE A 13 -11.87 17.45 6.61
N LYS A 14 -11.18 17.14 5.51
CA LYS A 14 -11.40 15.91 4.77
C LYS A 14 -10.73 14.75 5.51
N VAL A 15 -11.51 13.73 5.85
CA VAL A 15 -11.00 12.50 6.45
C VAL A 15 -11.07 11.39 5.41
N ASP A 16 -9.92 10.98 4.87
CA ASP A 16 -9.90 9.95 3.82
C ASP A 16 -10.09 8.52 4.40
N HIS A 17 -9.64 8.28 5.64
CA HIS A 17 -9.65 6.95 6.27
C HIS A 17 -10.66 6.83 7.43
N HIS A 18 -11.95 7.06 7.15
CA HIS A 18 -13.01 7.03 8.16
C HIS A 18 -13.09 5.73 8.97
N ARG A 19 -12.77 4.59 8.35
CA ARG A 19 -12.73 3.29 9.06
C ARG A 19 -11.64 3.27 10.12
N GLU A 20 -10.44 3.70 9.78
CA GLU A 20 -9.30 3.72 10.70
C GLU A 20 -9.54 4.72 11.83
N LEU A 21 -10.12 5.88 11.52
CA LEU A 21 -10.50 6.87 12.54
C LEU A 21 -11.51 6.29 13.54
N ARG A 22 -12.55 5.60 13.07
CA ARG A 22 -13.53 4.92 13.94
C ARG A 22 -12.92 3.78 14.75
N GLU A 23 -11.95 3.07 14.19
CA GLU A 23 -11.23 2.00 14.88
C GLU A 23 -10.34 2.59 16.00
N ALA A 24 -9.61 3.68 15.70
CA ALA A 24 -8.76 4.38 16.65
C ALA A 24 -9.56 5.01 17.79
N SER A 25 -10.73 5.59 17.51
CA SER A 25 -11.60 6.17 18.55
C SER A 25 -12.14 5.15 19.55
N ARG A 26 -12.04 3.85 19.25
CA ARG A 26 -12.46 2.75 20.14
C ARG A 26 -11.30 2.19 20.96
N LEU A 27 -10.07 2.66 20.75
CA LEU A 27 -8.90 2.19 21.48
C LEU A 27 -8.95 2.54 22.97
N ASP A 28 -9.61 3.64 23.32
CA ASP A 28 -9.84 4.08 24.70
C ASP A 28 -10.67 3.07 25.53
N GLN A 29 -11.34 2.13 24.87
CA GLN A 29 -12.14 1.08 25.53
C GLN A 29 -11.28 -0.06 26.10
N PHE A 30 -9.99 -0.10 25.80
CA PHE A 30 -9.09 -1.16 26.27
C PHE A 30 -8.16 -0.61 27.36
N THR A 31 -8.06 -1.35 28.46
CA THR A 31 -7.17 -1.03 29.58
C THR A 31 -5.69 -1.19 29.24
N ASP A 32 -5.38 -2.03 28.25
CA ASP A 32 -4.02 -2.35 27.81
C ASP A 32 -3.90 -2.22 26.28
N ALA A 33 -2.80 -1.62 25.85
CA ALA A 33 -2.48 -1.39 24.45
C ALA A 33 -2.36 -2.71 23.66
N ILE A 34 -1.85 -3.78 24.28
CA ILE A 34 -1.72 -5.09 23.61
C ILE A 34 -3.10 -5.68 23.34
N GLN A 35 -4.03 -5.57 24.28
CA GLN A 35 -5.41 -6.00 24.06
C GLN A 35 -6.08 -5.22 22.91
N GLY A 36 -5.93 -3.89 22.89
CA GLY A 36 -6.46 -3.06 21.81
C GLY A 36 -5.89 -3.43 20.44
N GLN A 37 -4.57 -3.65 20.35
CA GLN A 37 -3.91 -4.09 19.12
C GLN A 37 -4.38 -5.48 18.66
N THR A 38 -4.57 -6.41 19.60
CA THR A 38 -5.02 -7.77 19.31
C THR A 38 -6.44 -7.77 18.72
N GLU A 39 -7.36 -7.01 19.32
CA GLU A 39 -8.74 -6.91 18.84
C GLU A 39 -8.83 -6.15 17.49
N LEU A 40 -8.03 -5.09 17.30
CA LEU A 40 -7.88 -4.41 16.00
C LEU A 40 -7.43 -5.38 14.91
N THR A 41 -6.40 -6.16 15.19
CA THR A 41 -5.86 -7.15 14.25
C THR A 41 -6.92 -8.18 13.90
N ARG A 42 -7.63 -8.73 14.90
CA ARG A 42 -8.72 -9.67 14.71
C ARG A 42 -9.82 -9.09 13.80
N ARG A 43 -10.28 -7.87 14.07
CA ARG A 43 -11.31 -7.19 13.25
C ARG A 43 -10.86 -6.98 11.81
N ARG A 44 -9.60 -6.59 11.59
CA ARG A 44 -9.05 -6.38 10.23
C ARG A 44 -8.93 -7.69 9.46
N THR A 45 -8.53 -8.76 10.13
CA THR A 45 -8.43 -10.11 9.55
C THR A 45 -9.81 -10.68 9.22
N CYS A 46 -10.79 -10.59 10.13
CA CYS A 46 -12.13 -11.15 9.92
C CYS A 46 -13.01 -10.32 8.98
N ALA A 47 -12.83 -9.01 8.92
CA ALA A 47 -13.67 -8.13 8.10
C ALA A 47 -13.35 -8.20 6.60
N GLY A 48 -12.44 -9.08 6.17
CA GLY A 48 -12.03 -9.19 4.76
C GLY A 48 -11.65 -7.83 4.20
N ALA A 49 -10.50 -7.29 4.61
CA ALA A 49 -10.07 -5.97 4.16
C ALA A 49 -10.03 -5.93 2.62
N SER A 50 -11.07 -5.33 2.01
CA SER A 50 -11.07 -5.02 0.60
C SER A 50 -9.93 -4.05 0.35
N MET A 51 -8.98 -4.46 -0.49
CA MET A 51 -7.86 -3.58 -0.81
C MET A 51 -8.38 -2.31 -1.49
N PRO A 52 -7.83 -1.14 -1.17
CA PRO A 52 -8.17 0.10 -1.86
C PRO A 52 -8.02 -0.05 -3.37
N ASN A 53 -8.80 0.72 -4.13
CA ASN A 53 -8.76 0.67 -5.60
C ASN A 53 -7.36 0.92 -6.18
N ARG A 54 -6.52 1.69 -5.46
CA ARG A 54 -5.11 1.96 -5.77
C ARG A 54 -4.30 1.76 -4.49
N VAL A 55 -3.19 1.02 -4.59
CA VAL A 55 -2.32 0.72 -3.46
C VAL A 55 -0.87 0.70 -3.93
N ILE A 56 0.04 1.11 -3.05
CA ILE A 56 1.48 0.99 -3.24
C ILE A 56 1.99 -0.07 -2.28
N SER A 57 2.78 -1.01 -2.78
CA SER A 57 3.35 -2.08 -1.97
C SER A 57 4.73 -2.48 -2.49
N THR A 58 5.47 -3.22 -1.68
CA THR A 58 6.70 -3.89 -2.13
C THR A 58 6.35 -5.11 -2.99
N ILE A 59 7.27 -5.53 -3.86
CA ILE A 59 7.08 -6.71 -4.72
C ILE A 59 6.76 -7.96 -3.88
N HIS A 60 7.41 -8.13 -2.73
CA HIS A 60 7.14 -9.25 -1.82
C HIS A 60 5.72 -9.24 -1.27
N LYS A 61 5.17 -8.06 -0.95
CA LYS A 61 3.78 -7.92 -0.48
C LYS A 61 2.75 -8.09 -1.59
N ALA A 62 3.13 -7.84 -2.84
CA ALA A 62 2.29 -8.12 -4.00
C ALA A 62 2.30 -9.59 -4.43
N LYS A 63 3.14 -10.46 -3.84
CA LYS A 63 3.21 -11.87 -4.24
C LYS A 63 1.87 -12.58 -4.01
N GLY A 64 1.31 -13.15 -5.07
CA GLY A 64 0.00 -13.83 -5.03
C GLY A 64 -1.20 -12.89 -5.20
N LEU A 65 -0.96 -11.60 -5.45
CA LEU A 65 -1.99 -10.63 -5.77
C LEU A 65 -1.89 -10.27 -7.25
N GLU A 66 -3.03 -10.09 -7.90
CA GLU A 66 -3.11 -9.66 -9.30
C GLU A 66 -3.96 -8.40 -9.41
N ARG A 67 -3.56 -7.50 -10.32
CA ARG A 67 -4.28 -6.26 -10.60
C ARG A 67 -4.31 -5.99 -12.09
N ARG A 68 -5.41 -5.36 -12.54
CA ARG A 68 -5.61 -4.99 -13.94
C ARG A 68 -4.45 -4.14 -14.47
N ASP A 69 -4.16 -3.05 -13.79
CA ASP A 69 -3.13 -2.08 -14.18
C ASP A 69 -2.08 -1.96 -13.06
N VAL A 70 -0.81 -2.16 -13.40
CA VAL A 70 0.31 -2.14 -12.44
C VAL A 70 1.40 -1.19 -12.91
N VAL A 71 1.93 -0.40 -11.99
CA VAL A 71 3.13 0.43 -12.19
C VAL A 71 4.23 -0.12 -11.30
N ILE A 72 5.41 -0.39 -11.87
CA ILE A 72 6.60 -0.82 -11.12
C ILE A 72 7.61 0.33 -11.12
N MET A 73 8.02 0.75 -9.92
CA MET A 73 9.00 1.81 -9.72
C MET A 73 9.75 1.68 -8.38
N PRO A 74 11.04 2.05 -8.31
CA PRO A 74 11.93 2.32 -9.45
C PRO A 74 12.47 1.02 -10.08
N CYS A 75 12.53 0.97 -11.41
CA CYS A 75 13.17 -0.11 -12.16
C CYS A 75 14.61 0.29 -12.51
N ASP A 76 15.58 -0.14 -11.71
CA ASP A 76 17.00 0.06 -12.00
C ASP A 76 17.81 -1.23 -11.78
N ALA A 77 19.10 -1.19 -12.12
CA ALA A 77 20.01 -2.33 -11.96
C ALA A 77 20.15 -2.84 -10.51
N SER A 78 19.76 -2.05 -9.49
CA SER A 78 19.80 -2.45 -8.08
C SER A 78 18.50 -3.17 -7.66
N THR A 79 17.35 -2.71 -8.17
CA THR A 79 16.06 -3.39 -7.99
C THR A 79 16.06 -4.72 -8.73
N PHE A 80 16.54 -4.72 -9.98
CA PHE A 80 16.46 -5.82 -10.94
C PHE A 80 17.84 -6.13 -11.53
N SER A 81 18.74 -6.70 -10.73
CA SER A 81 20.09 -7.08 -11.19
C SER A 81 20.11 -8.41 -11.96
N SER A 82 21.28 -8.78 -12.48
CA SER A 82 21.51 -10.04 -13.21
C SER A 82 21.58 -11.30 -12.33
N THR A 83 21.38 -11.19 -11.01
CA THR A 83 21.36 -12.38 -10.14
C THR A 83 20.06 -13.16 -10.30
N ASP A 84 20.10 -14.48 -10.13
CA ASP A 84 18.91 -15.34 -10.22
C ASP A 84 17.79 -14.88 -9.30
N TYR A 85 18.12 -14.51 -8.06
CA TYR A 85 17.15 -13.99 -7.11
C TYR A 85 16.44 -12.74 -7.63
N LYS A 86 17.18 -11.77 -8.17
CA LYS A 86 16.60 -10.53 -8.67
C LYS A 86 15.81 -10.72 -9.97
N ARG A 87 16.19 -11.69 -10.81
CA ARG A 87 15.38 -12.16 -11.94
C ARG A 87 14.04 -12.74 -11.48
N CYS A 88 14.04 -13.58 -10.45
CA CYS A 88 12.79 -14.10 -9.86
C CYS A 88 11.92 -12.98 -9.28
N VAL A 89 12.51 -11.99 -8.62
CA VAL A 89 11.78 -10.82 -8.12
C VAL A 89 11.19 -10.00 -9.28
N ALA A 90 11.93 -9.80 -10.36
CA ALA A 90 11.42 -9.16 -11.57
C ALA A 90 10.24 -9.93 -12.16
N TYR A 91 10.36 -11.25 -12.32
CA TYR A 91 9.27 -12.11 -12.78
C TYR A 91 8.02 -11.98 -11.89
N VAL A 92 8.19 -12.01 -10.57
CA VAL A 92 7.07 -11.83 -9.62
C VAL A 92 6.42 -10.47 -9.81
N ALA A 93 7.19 -9.41 -10.02
CA ALA A 93 6.64 -8.06 -10.20
C ALA A 93 5.88 -7.91 -11.53
N LEU A 94 6.46 -8.42 -12.62
CA LEU A 94 5.87 -8.38 -13.95
C LEU A 94 4.56 -9.18 -14.02
N SER A 95 4.51 -10.34 -13.38
CA SER A 95 3.34 -11.23 -13.33
C SER A 95 2.21 -10.75 -12.39
N ARG A 96 2.24 -9.51 -11.89
CA ARG A 96 1.12 -8.93 -11.12
C ARG A 96 0.08 -8.25 -12.01
N ALA A 97 0.47 -7.84 -13.21
CA ALA A 97 -0.40 -7.17 -14.16
C ALA A 97 -1.20 -8.19 -14.97
N THR A 98 -2.52 -8.03 -15.04
CA THR A 98 -3.39 -8.88 -15.87
C THR A 98 -3.81 -8.21 -17.18
N HIS A 99 -3.63 -6.89 -17.31
CA HIS A 99 -4.04 -6.15 -18.51
C HIS A 99 -2.99 -5.13 -18.96
N SER A 100 -2.54 -4.23 -18.08
CA SER A 100 -1.52 -3.22 -18.41
C SER A 100 -0.40 -3.17 -17.39
N LEU A 101 0.82 -3.04 -17.89
CA LEU A 101 2.03 -2.92 -17.09
C LEU A 101 2.82 -1.69 -17.54
N THR A 102 3.13 -0.82 -16.58
CA THR A 102 4.01 0.34 -16.79
C THR A 102 5.29 0.18 -15.97
N LEU A 103 6.44 0.36 -16.60
CA LEU A 103 7.75 0.30 -15.96
C LEU A 103 8.38 1.69 -15.94
N VAL A 104 8.80 2.16 -14.75
CA VAL A 104 9.55 3.41 -14.62
C VAL A 104 11.04 3.07 -14.54
N ILE A 105 11.70 3.10 -15.69
CA ILE A 105 13.09 2.66 -15.85
C ILE A 105 14.07 3.82 -15.65
N SER A 106 15.12 3.60 -14.85
CA SER A 106 16.21 4.55 -14.68
C SER A 106 17.03 4.66 -15.98
N PRO A 107 17.22 5.87 -16.54
CA PRO A 107 18.04 6.05 -17.75
C PRO A 107 19.55 5.91 -17.46
N VAL A 108 19.97 6.14 -16.20
CA VAL A 108 21.39 6.11 -15.80
C VAL A 108 21.83 4.68 -15.48
N ARG A 109 20.94 3.87 -14.90
CA ARG A 109 21.23 2.49 -14.48
C ARG A 109 20.09 1.57 -14.85
N PRO A 110 19.83 1.35 -16.15
CA PRO A 110 18.75 0.47 -16.56
C PRO A 110 19.01 -0.97 -16.08
N PRO A 111 17.97 -1.76 -15.79
CA PRO A 111 18.17 -3.17 -15.50
C PRO A 111 18.73 -3.89 -16.73
N PRO A 112 19.62 -4.89 -16.54
CA PRO A 112 20.40 -5.47 -17.63
C PRO A 112 19.58 -6.27 -18.65
N PHE A 113 18.31 -6.54 -18.38
CA PHE A 113 17.42 -7.33 -19.24
C PHE A 113 16.22 -6.55 -19.79
N PHE A 114 16.13 -5.23 -19.56
CA PHE A 114 15.20 -4.39 -20.30
C PHE A 114 15.98 -3.62 -21.37
N VAL A 115 15.72 -3.96 -22.64
CA VAL A 115 16.27 -3.22 -23.78
C VAL A 115 15.35 -2.03 -24.05
N LEU A 116 15.86 -0.83 -23.84
CA LEU A 116 15.19 0.40 -24.27
C LEU A 116 15.63 0.67 -25.71
N HIS A 117 14.70 0.55 -26.65
CA HIS A 117 14.89 0.92 -28.05
C HIS A 117 14.45 2.36 -28.29
#